data_AF-A0A0F9CJE5-F1
#
_entry.id   AF-A0A0F9CJE5-F1
#
_cell.length_a   1.000
_cell.length_b   1.000
_cell.length_c   1.000
_cell.angle_alpha   90.00
_cell.angle_beta   90.00
_cell.angle_gamma   90.00
#
_symmetry.space_group_name_H-M   'P 1'
#
loop_
_entity.id
_entity.type
_entity.pdbx_description
1 polymer ?
#
loop_
_entity_poly.entity_id
_entity_poly.type
_entity_poly.pdbx_seq_one_letter_code
_entity_poly.pdbx_strand_id
1 'polypeptide(L)' 'FKATPGERFGWTNHQGARLAGSTPAWKQVQTGTAVADKWGLVTLEGVKVSKTGNKIVIQRQ' A
#
# COMPACT_ATOMS: atom_id res chain seq x y z
N PHE A 1 -9.53 -12.84 -2.49
CA PHE A 1 -8.19 -12.73 -3.12
C PHE A 1 -7.28 -13.66 -2.35
N LYS A 2 -6.70 -14.69 -2.97
CA LYS A 2 -5.75 -15.61 -2.32
C LYS A 2 -4.54 -15.69 -3.24
N ALA A 3 -3.47 -15.01 -2.87
CA ALA A 3 -2.26 -14.96 -3.68
C ALA A 3 -1.60 -16.34 -3.71
N THR A 4 -0.86 -16.65 -4.77
CA THR A 4 -0.03 -17.86 -4.79
C THR A 4 1.14 -17.65 -3.82
N PRO A 5 1.51 -18.64 -2.98
CA PRO A 5 2.71 -18.53 -2.17
C PRO A 5 3.95 -18.16 -2.99
N GLY A 6 4.72 -17.18 -2.52
CA GLY A 6 5.89 -16.65 -3.23
C GLY A 6 5.58 -15.61 -4.31
N GLU A 7 4.31 -15.32 -4.60
CA GLU A 7 3.90 -14.25 -5.52
C GLU A 7 4.35 -12.88 -4.98
N ARG A 8 4.94 -12.06 -5.86
CA ARG A 8 5.47 -10.74 -5.51
C ARG A 8 4.46 -9.65 -5.83
N PHE A 9 4.38 -8.67 -4.93
CA PHE A 9 3.51 -7.52 -5.04
C PHE A 9 4.32 -6.24 -4.84
N GLY A 10 4.11 -5.27 -5.73
CA GLY A 10 4.50 -3.89 -5.48
C GLY A 10 3.50 -3.26 -4.53
N TRP A 11 3.97 -2.41 -3.63
CA TRP A 11 3.09 -1.58 -2.82
C TRP A 11 3.55 -0.14 -2.80
N THR A 12 2.57 0.76 -2.64
CA THR A 12 2.77 2.20 -2.60
C THR A 12 1.93 2.80 -1.49
N ASN A 13 2.55 3.57 -0.61
CA ASN A 13 1.88 4.44 0.35
C ASN A 13 1.80 5.86 -0.22
N HIS A 14 0.58 6.41 -0.20
CA HIS A 14 0.31 7.77 -0.61
C HIS A 14 -0.15 8.60 0.59
N GLN A 15 0.41 9.80 0.70
CA GLN A 15 -0.06 10.85 1.59
C GLN A 15 -0.94 11.82 0.81
N GLY A 16 -2.10 12.17 1.36
CA GLY A 16 -2.98 13.16 0.77
C GLY A 16 -3.68 13.99 1.85
N ALA A 17 -3.83 15.27 1.59
CA ALA A 17 -4.74 16.11 2.36
C ALA A 17 -6.06 16.18 1.59
N ARG A 18 -7.16 15.74 2.21
CA ARG A 18 -8.50 16.11 1.73
C ARG A 18 -8.76 17.54 2.23
N LEU A 19 -8.36 18.54 1.44
CA LEU A 19 -8.94 19.87 1.60
C LEU A 19 -10.40 19.79 1.15
N ALA A 20 -11.33 20.23 2.00
CA ALA A 20 -12.75 20.21 1.69
C ALA A 20 -12.99 21.02 0.39
N GLY A 21 -13.47 20.36 -0.66
CA GLY A 21 -13.74 20.97 -1.97
C GLY A 21 -12.64 20.80 -3.03
N SER A 22 -11.52 20.13 -2.74
CA SER A 22 -10.44 19.90 -3.71
C SER A 22 -10.34 18.41 -4.11
N THR A 23 -10.06 18.14 -5.39
CA THR A 23 -9.68 16.80 -5.85
C THR A 23 -8.44 16.34 -5.06
N PRO A 24 -8.47 15.20 -4.36
CA PRO A 24 -7.36 14.80 -3.52
C PRO A 24 -6.12 14.53 -4.39
N ALA A 25 -5.11 15.39 -4.25
CA ALA A 25 -3.79 15.17 -4.82
C ALA A 25 -3.01 14.21 -3.90
N TRP A 26 -2.90 12.96 -4.32
CA TRP A 26 -2.18 11.92 -3.58
C TRP A 26 -0.71 11.94 -3.97
N LYS A 27 0.18 12.29 -3.03
CA LYS A 27 1.62 12.20 -3.22
C LYS A 27 2.11 10.83 -2.76
N GLN A 28 2.80 10.11 -3.63
CA GLN A 28 3.52 8.89 -3.23
C GLN A 28 4.63 9.26 -2.25
N VAL A 29 4.65 8.59 -1.09
CA VAL A 29 5.63 8.84 -0.02
C VAL A 29 6.54 7.65 0.24
N GLN A 30 6.10 6.44 -0.09
CA GLN A 30 6.90 5.23 0.08
C GLN A 30 6.44 4.15 -0.87
N THR A 31 7.37 3.31 -1.32
CA THR A 31 7.08 2.08 -2.08
C THR A 31 7.94 0.94 -1.59
N GLY A 32 7.55 -0.27 -1.96
CA GLY A 32 8.38 -1.45 -1.78
C GLY A 32 7.78 -2.67 -2.45
N THR A 33 8.33 -3.82 -2.09
CA THR A 33 7.84 -5.12 -2.53
C THR A 33 7.45 -5.95 -1.31
N ALA A 34 6.40 -6.74 -1.47
CA ALA A 34 5.96 -7.73 -0.49
C ALA A 34 5.77 -9.08 -1.18
N VAL A 35 5.92 -10.16 -0.43
CA VAL A 35 5.81 -11.52 -0.95
C VAL A 35 4.69 -12.23 -0.21
N ALA A 36 3.84 -12.95 -0.95
CA ALA A 36 2.80 -13.76 -0.36
C ALA A 36 3.40 -14.94 0.42
N ASP A 37 2.93 -15.15 1.64
CA ASP A 37 3.34 -16.25 2.49
C ASP A 37 2.79 -17.61 2.03
N LYS A 38 3.08 -18.68 2.78
CA LYS A 38 2.60 -20.05 2.49
C LYS A 38 1.08 -20.20 2.48
N TRP A 39 0.35 -19.24 3.05
CA TRP A 39 -1.11 -19.22 3.11
C TRP A 39 -1.73 -18.31 2.04
N GLY A 40 -0.89 -17.61 1.25
CA GLY A 40 -1.31 -16.66 0.23
C GLY A 40 -1.65 -15.28 0.81
N LEU A 41 -1.13 -14.95 2.00
CA LEU A 41 -1.29 -13.65 2.66
C LEU A 41 -0.10 -12.75 2.33
N VAL A 42 -0.38 -11.48 2.03
CA VAL A 42 0.64 -10.46 1.80
C VAL A 42 0.68 -9.53 3.02
N THR A 43 1.82 -9.49 3.70
CA THR A 43 2.02 -8.69 4.92
C THR A 43 3.02 -7.57 4.64
N LEU A 44 2.71 -6.36 5.11
CA LEU A 44 3.63 -5.23 5.12
C LEU A 44 4.15 -5.01 6.54
N GLU A 45 5.47 -5.11 6.74
CA GLU A 45 6.12 -4.93 8.04
C GLU A 45 6.89 -3.60 8.09
N GLY A 46 7.04 -3.01 9.28
CA GLY A 46 7.82 -1.79 9.48
C GLY A 46 7.20 -0.51 8.87
N VAL A 47 5.93 -0.55 8.48
CA VAL A 47 5.23 0.61 7.88
C VAL A 47 4.58 1.46 8.98
N LYS A 48 4.92 2.76 9.03
CA LYS A 48 4.23 3.73 9.89
C LYS A 48 3.20 4.52 9.09
N VAL A 49 1.92 4.22 9.30
CA VAL A 49 0.81 4.98 8.71
C VAL A 49 0.35 6.05 9.70
N SER A 50 0.47 7.32 9.35
CA SER A 50 -0.10 8.41 10.15
C SER A 50 -1.62 8.50 9.94
N LYS A 51 -2.37 8.96 10.94
CA LYS A 51 -3.83 8.90 10.93
C LYS A 51 -4.50 9.92 9.99
N THR A 52 -3.75 10.88 9.48
CA THR A 52 -4.28 11.94 8.61
C THR A 52 -4.10 11.58 7.14
N GLY A 53 -5.16 11.03 6.51
CA GLY A 53 -5.28 10.95 5.06
C GLY A 53 -4.19 10.16 4.34
N ASN A 54 -4.12 8.85 4.55
CA ASN A 54 -3.21 7.96 3.82
C ASN A 54 -3.97 6.87 3.04
N LYS A 55 -3.44 6.49 1.88
CA LYS A 55 -3.94 5.37 1.06
C LYS A 55 -2.78 4.43 0.73
N ILE A 56 -2.93 3.15 1.06
CA ILE A 56 -2.02 2.09 0.63
C ILE A 56 -2.61 1.39 -0.59
N VAL A 57 -1.79 1.23 -1.63
CA VAL A 57 -2.12 0.51 -2.86
C VAL A 57 -1.16 -0.67 -2.99
N ILE A 58 -1.70 -1.86 -3.23
CA ILE A 58 -0.93 -3.09 -3.44
C ILE A 58 -1.30 -3.62 -4.84
N GLN A 59 -0.30 -3.90 -5.66
CA GLN A 59 -0.44 -4.34 -7.05
C GLN A 59 0.47 -5.53 -7.32
N ARG A 60 0.01 -6.44 -8.18
CA ARG A 60 0.86 -7.53 -8.68
C ARG A 60 2.02 -6.93 -9.48
N GLN A 61 3.21 -7.51 -9.32
CA GLN A 61 4.34 -7.19 -10.18
C GLN A 61 4.21 -7.86 -11.54
#